data_AF-T1JIA3-F1
#
_entry.id   AF-T1JIA3-F1
#
_cell.length_a   1.000
_cell.length_b   1.000
_cell.length_c   1.000
_cell.angle_alpha   90.00
_cell.angle_beta   90.00
_cell.angle_gamma   90.00
#
_symmetry.space_group_name_H-M   'P 1'
#
loop_
_entity.id
_entity.type
_entity.pdbx_description
1 polymer ?
#
loop_
_entity_poly.entity_id
_entity_poly.type
_entity_poly.pdbx_seq_one_letter_code
_entity_poly.pdbx_strand_id
1 'polypeptide(L)'
;MSVEAPEGLKKQFRWAESYIPSSYIKFLEMAGARVVPVLINRAEDYYSYLFNAINGLLLPGGGVSLQDPNSWYYKSATSLFKSAVKANDNSDYFAIWGTCLGFEMLSILLANQTNWLTSCSCQDVAYPLVLSADFEKSRMFQNIPSDNFITDLKTKPVTANFHKQCLTPENVTASGLDKAIHILSTNKDVNGLNFVSTYEAYKYPFYGVQWHPEKNNFEWKTQSKSIPHTQEAIFTSQFFANMFVGETRKNSHKFYNDEAEDKSLINRYHSYFTDASNTSFTEVYLFHNNDMNW
;
A
#
# COMPACT_ATOMS: atom_id res chain seq x y z
N MET A 1 7.22 2.12 -2.69
CA MET A 1 8.40 2.36 -1.82
C MET A 1 8.95 1.04 -1.32
N SER A 2 10.26 0.88 -1.16
CA SER A 2 10.83 -0.32 -0.55
C SER A 2 10.59 -0.37 0.96
N VAL A 3 10.76 -1.55 1.53
CA VAL A 3 10.69 -1.85 2.97
C VAL A 3 11.96 -2.59 3.36
N GLU A 4 12.41 -2.48 4.61
CA GLU A 4 13.60 -3.18 5.09
C GLU A 4 13.47 -4.69 4.84
N ALA A 5 14.54 -5.30 4.33
CA ALA A 5 14.55 -6.72 4.04
C ALA A 5 14.42 -7.53 5.35
N PRO A 6 13.40 -8.40 5.49
CA PRO A 6 13.24 -9.26 6.65
C PRO A 6 14.34 -10.31 6.71
N GLU A 7 14.56 -10.86 7.90
CA GLU A 7 15.59 -11.87 8.16
C GLU A 7 15.46 -13.09 7.22
N GLY A 8 14.23 -13.50 6.91
CA GLY A 8 13.98 -14.59 5.97
C GLY A 8 14.57 -14.33 4.58
N LEU A 9 14.43 -13.10 4.05
CA LEU A 9 15.06 -12.73 2.77
C LEU A 9 16.58 -12.63 2.90
N LYS A 10 17.11 -12.10 4.00
CA LYS A 10 18.56 -11.98 4.24
C LYS A 10 19.27 -13.32 4.34
N LYS A 11 18.58 -14.39 4.75
CA LYS A 11 19.12 -15.76 4.71
C LYS A 11 19.47 -16.22 3.30
N GLN A 12 18.64 -15.85 2.32
CA GLN A 12 18.83 -16.20 0.90
C GLN A 12 19.69 -15.16 0.18
N PHE A 13 19.49 -13.88 0.48
CA PHE A 13 20.13 -12.75 -0.18
C PHE A 13 20.78 -11.83 0.87
N ARG A 14 21.96 -12.22 1.36
CA ARG A 14 22.66 -11.54 2.46
C ARG A 14 22.99 -10.06 2.20
N TRP A 15 23.06 -9.67 0.93
CA TRP A 15 23.37 -8.30 0.50
C TRP A 15 22.14 -7.38 0.48
N ALA A 16 20.92 -7.93 0.56
CA ALA A 16 19.71 -7.14 0.42
C ALA A 16 19.43 -6.33 1.69
N GLU A 17 19.30 -5.02 1.55
CA GLU A 17 18.98 -4.10 2.64
C GLU A 17 17.50 -3.72 2.65
N SER A 18 16.90 -3.56 1.47
CA SER A 18 15.47 -3.35 1.30
C SER A 18 14.91 -4.15 0.13
N TYR A 19 13.58 -4.29 0.06
CA TYR A 19 12.91 -5.04 -0.99
C TYR A 19 11.55 -4.43 -1.36
N ILE A 20 11.04 -4.80 -2.54
CA ILE A 20 9.68 -4.56 -2.98
C ILE A 20 9.12 -5.87 -3.55
N PRO A 21 8.00 -6.41 -3.04
CA PRO A 21 7.34 -7.53 -3.68
C PRO A 21 6.89 -7.22 -5.10
N SER A 22 7.15 -8.12 -6.04
CA SER A 22 6.83 -7.94 -7.46
C SER A 22 5.33 -7.76 -7.70
N SER A 23 4.48 -8.34 -6.84
CA SER A 23 3.02 -8.19 -6.90
C SER A 23 2.56 -6.73 -6.84
N TYR A 24 3.21 -5.84 -6.08
CA TYR A 24 2.88 -4.41 -6.07
C TYR A 24 3.25 -3.71 -7.38
N ILE A 25 4.34 -4.13 -8.03
CA ILE A 25 4.76 -3.59 -9.33
C ILE A 25 3.71 -3.98 -10.39
N LYS A 26 3.43 -5.28 -10.48
CA LYS A 26 2.43 -5.85 -11.40
C LYS A 26 1.03 -5.27 -11.17
N PHE A 27 0.67 -4.99 -9.92
CA PHE A 27 -0.59 -4.34 -9.56
C PHE A 27 -0.75 -2.95 -10.18
N LEU A 28 0.30 -2.13 -10.15
CA LEU A 28 0.27 -0.79 -10.75
C LEU A 28 0.35 -0.86 -12.29
N GLU A 29 1.21 -1.72 -12.83
CA GLU A 29 1.38 -1.89 -14.28
C GLU A 29 0.12 -2.40 -14.98
N MET A 30 -0.63 -3.30 -14.32
CA MET A 30 -1.93 -3.80 -14.75
C MET A 30 -2.95 -2.67 -15.04
N ALA A 31 -2.85 -1.54 -14.34
CA ALA A 31 -3.72 -0.38 -14.50
C ALA A 31 -3.12 0.72 -15.42
N GLY A 32 -2.00 0.40 -16.09
CA GLY A 32 -1.36 1.27 -17.07
C GLY A 32 -0.42 2.32 -16.48
N ALA A 33 0.15 2.09 -15.29
CA ALA A 33 1.22 2.92 -14.74
C ALA A 33 2.60 2.31 -15.03
N ARG A 34 3.62 3.17 -15.18
CA ARG A 34 5.03 2.75 -15.02
C ARG A 34 5.42 2.89 -13.55
N VAL A 35 6.40 2.11 -13.08
CA VAL A 35 6.78 2.09 -11.67
C VAL A 35 8.23 2.49 -11.47
N VAL A 36 8.46 3.35 -10.47
CA VAL A 36 9.77 3.75 -9.98
C VAL A 36 9.96 3.20 -8.55
N PRO A 37 11.00 2.41 -8.26
CA PRO A 37 11.30 2.00 -6.90
C PRO A 37 11.80 3.20 -6.09
N VAL A 38 10.97 3.65 -5.14
CA VAL A 38 11.38 4.62 -4.10
C VAL A 38 12.16 3.87 -3.03
N LEU A 39 13.47 4.10 -2.95
CA LEU A 39 14.36 3.42 -2.00
C LEU A 39 14.34 4.12 -0.64
N ILE A 40 14.27 3.33 0.43
CA ILE A 40 14.41 3.81 1.80
C ILE A 40 15.88 4.13 2.15
N ASN A 41 16.10 4.78 3.28
CA ASN A 41 17.44 5.15 3.78
C ASN A 41 18.22 6.09 2.85
N ARG A 42 17.54 7.07 2.26
CA ARG A 42 18.14 8.11 1.42
C ARG A 42 18.07 9.47 2.09
N ALA A 43 18.85 10.41 1.57
CA ALA A 43 18.81 11.80 2.01
C ALA A 43 17.55 12.51 1.48
N GLU A 44 17.20 13.66 2.10
CA GLU A 44 15.99 14.41 1.75
C GLU A 44 16.00 14.97 0.32
N ASP A 45 17.18 15.25 -0.24
CA ASP A 45 17.33 15.69 -1.63
C ASP A 45 16.86 14.63 -2.63
N TYR A 46 17.15 13.35 -2.36
CA TYR A 46 16.64 12.23 -3.14
C TYR A 46 15.10 12.17 -3.11
N TYR A 47 14.49 12.27 -1.92
CA TYR A 47 13.03 12.23 -1.79
C TYR A 47 12.38 13.44 -2.46
N SER A 48 12.96 14.63 -2.29
CA SER A 48 12.50 15.85 -2.96
C SER A 48 12.58 15.72 -4.48
N TYR A 49 13.72 15.25 -5.03
CA TYR A 49 13.88 15.05 -6.46
C TYR A 49 12.83 14.08 -7.01
N LEU A 50 12.72 12.90 -6.38
CA LEU A 50 11.85 11.84 -6.85
C LEU A 50 10.36 12.22 -6.72
N PHE A 51 9.98 12.88 -5.63
CA PHE A 51 8.61 13.34 -5.41
C PHE A 51 8.12 14.27 -6.53
N ASN A 52 8.95 15.21 -6.96
CA ASN A 52 8.62 16.13 -8.06
C ASN A 52 8.59 15.44 -9.44
N ALA A 53 9.15 14.23 -9.54
CA ALA A 53 9.23 13.47 -10.79
C ALA A 53 8.10 12.44 -10.97
N ILE A 54 7.63 11.84 -9.87
CA ILE A 54 6.59 10.79 -9.89
C ILE A 54 5.20 11.35 -9.64
N ASN A 55 4.16 10.63 -10.06
CA ASN A 55 2.77 11.10 -10.04
C ASN A 55 1.93 10.61 -8.84
N GLY A 56 2.51 9.77 -7.99
CA GLY A 56 1.83 9.20 -6.83
C GLY A 56 2.74 8.23 -6.09
N LEU A 57 2.33 7.83 -4.89
CA LEU A 57 3.13 6.96 -4.02
C LEU A 57 2.32 5.78 -3.50
N LEU A 58 2.86 4.57 -3.66
CA LEU A 58 2.36 3.38 -2.98
C LEU A 58 3.29 2.99 -1.82
N LEU A 59 2.71 2.92 -0.62
CA LEU A 59 3.28 2.35 0.59
C LEU A 59 2.82 0.88 0.69
N PRO A 60 3.72 -0.10 0.44
CA PRO A 60 3.31 -1.50 0.42
C PRO A 60 3.14 -2.06 1.83
N GLY A 61 2.58 -3.26 1.90
CA GLY A 61 2.64 -4.11 3.09
C GLY A 61 4.07 -4.57 3.40
N GLY A 62 4.29 -5.06 4.62
CA GLY A 62 5.59 -5.50 5.09
C GLY A 62 5.55 -5.94 6.55
N GLY A 63 6.71 -6.30 7.09
CA GLY A 63 6.85 -6.78 8.48
C GLY A 63 7.73 -5.90 9.36
N VAL A 64 7.96 -4.66 8.95
CA VAL A 64 8.80 -3.69 9.68
C VAL A 64 8.00 -3.13 10.85
N SER A 65 8.64 -2.95 12.00
CA SER A 65 7.98 -2.35 13.16
C SER A 65 7.75 -0.86 12.95
N LEU A 66 6.51 -0.40 13.11
CA LEU A 66 6.16 1.03 13.13
C LEU A 66 6.27 1.67 14.51
N GLN A 67 6.81 0.96 15.50
CA GLN A 67 7.08 1.52 16.83
C GLN A 67 8.39 2.31 16.88
N ASP A 68 9.33 2.02 15.96
CA ASP A 68 10.58 2.77 15.86
C ASP A 68 10.46 3.86 14.79
N PRO A 69 10.26 5.14 15.19
CA PRO A 69 10.23 6.25 14.24
C PRO A 69 11.60 6.48 13.58
N ASN A 70 12.66 5.79 14.02
CA ASN A 70 13.97 5.86 13.42
C ASN A 70 14.21 4.86 12.29
N SER A 71 13.32 3.88 12.09
CA SER A 71 13.43 2.94 10.97
C SER A 71 13.45 3.67 9.63
N TRP A 72 14.12 3.09 8.65
CA TRP A 72 14.30 3.72 7.34
C TRP A 72 12.96 3.87 6.64
N TYR A 73 12.08 2.87 6.71
CA TYR A 73 10.73 2.96 6.17
C TYR A 73 9.93 4.11 6.79
N TYR A 74 9.94 4.23 8.13
CA TYR A 74 9.18 5.26 8.83
C TYR A 74 9.64 6.67 8.43
N LYS A 75 10.95 6.92 8.42
CA LYS A 75 11.51 8.22 8.01
C LYS A 75 11.18 8.56 6.56
N SER A 76 11.35 7.58 5.66
CA SER A 76 11.10 7.76 4.22
C SER A 76 9.62 8.07 3.94
N ALA A 77 8.71 7.29 4.54
CA ALA A 77 7.27 7.54 4.44
C ALA A 77 6.88 8.90 5.04
N THR A 78 7.50 9.30 6.16
CA THR A 78 7.24 10.61 6.79
C THR A 78 7.66 11.77 5.90
N SER A 79 8.84 11.71 5.26
CA SER A 79 9.31 12.73 4.33
C SER A 79 8.36 12.90 3.14
N LEU A 80 8.02 11.79 2.48
CA LEU A 80 7.15 11.82 1.29
C LEU A 80 5.71 12.19 1.62
N PHE A 81 5.19 11.77 2.78
CA PHE A 81 3.88 12.20 3.27
C PHE A 81 3.82 13.71 3.50
N LYS A 82 4.85 14.30 4.14
CA LYS A 82 4.93 15.77 4.31
C LYS A 82 4.97 16.48 2.96
N SER A 83 5.71 15.94 2.00
CA SER A 83 5.77 16.48 0.63
C SER A 83 4.40 16.41 -0.05
N ALA A 84 3.67 15.30 0.07
CA ALA A 84 2.34 15.13 -0.48
C ALA A 84 1.31 16.07 0.17
N VAL A 85 1.33 16.22 1.50
CA VAL A 85 0.47 17.20 2.20
C VAL A 85 0.73 18.60 1.68
N LYS A 86 2.01 19.00 1.61
CA LYS A 86 2.41 20.33 1.10
C LYS A 86 1.99 20.54 -0.35
N ALA A 87 2.14 19.55 -1.22
CA ALA A 87 1.71 19.63 -2.62
C ALA A 87 0.19 19.85 -2.70
N ASN A 88 -0.59 19.00 -2.04
CA ASN A 88 -2.05 19.09 -2.07
C ASN A 88 -2.57 20.40 -1.44
N ASP A 89 -1.93 20.91 -0.37
CA ASP A 89 -2.27 22.22 0.20
C ASP A 89 -2.01 23.37 -0.79
N ASN A 90 -1.07 23.21 -1.72
CA ASN A 90 -0.78 24.13 -2.80
C ASN A 90 -1.53 23.81 -4.10
N SER A 91 -2.59 22.99 -4.03
CA SER A 91 -3.40 22.55 -5.18
C SER A 91 -2.62 21.73 -6.23
N ASP A 92 -1.52 21.10 -5.81
CA ASP A 92 -0.75 20.16 -6.61
C ASP A 92 -1.11 18.73 -6.18
N TYR A 93 -1.93 18.06 -7.00
CA TYR A 93 -2.64 16.84 -6.61
C TYR A 93 -1.71 15.63 -6.53
N PHE A 94 -1.38 15.15 -5.34
CA PHE A 94 -0.49 13.99 -5.20
C PHE A 94 -1.12 12.89 -4.37
N ALA A 95 -1.41 11.74 -4.99
CA ALA A 95 -2.10 10.63 -4.36
C ALA A 95 -1.16 9.67 -3.60
N ILE A 96 -1.60 9.18 -2.45
CA ILE A 96 -0.92 8.13 -1.67
C ILE A 96 -1.84 6.92 -1.52
N TRP A 97 -1.32 5.73 -1.78
CA TRP A 97 -1.97 4.45 -1.50
C TRP A 97 -1.20 3.68 -0.43
N GLY A 98 -1.88 3.23 0.63
CA GLY A 98 -1.33 2.38 1.67
C GLY A 98 -1.99 1.01 1.69
N THR A 99 -1.19 -0.06 1.55
CA THR A 99 -1.65 -1.45 1.71
C THR A 99 -1.08 -2.05 2.99
N CYS A 100 -1.91 -2.63 3.86
CA CYS A 100 -1.50 -3.36 5.07
C CYS A 100 -0.54 -2.50 5.95
N LEU A 101 0.76 -2.80 6.02
CA LEU A 101 1.75 -1.93 6.69
C LEU A 101 1.68 -0.47 6.21
N GLY A 102 1.43 -0.23 4.92
CA GLY A 102 1.24 1.11 4.39
C GLY A 102 -0.04 1.79 4.86
N PHE A 103 -1.12 1.03 5.07
CA PHE A 103 -2.36 1.52 5.69
C PHE A 103 -2.12 1.93 7.14
N GLU A 104 -1.39 1.08 7.87
CA GLU A 104 -0.99 1.31 9.27
C GLU A 104 -0.13 2.58 9.37
N MET A 105 0.93 2.67 8.57
CA MET A 105 1.82 3.83 8.51
C MET A 105 1.06 5.12 8.17
N LEU A 106 0.19 5.08 7.15
CA LEU A 106 -0.58 6.24 6.73
C LEU A 106 -1.54 6.71 7.83
N SER A 107 -2.14 5.79 8.60
CA SER A 107 -3.01 6.14 9.73
C SER A 107 -2.24 6.83 10.86
N ILE A 108 -1.01 6.36 11.14
CA ILE A 108 -0.09 6.97 12.12
C ILE A 108 0.28 8.38 11.67
N LEU A 109 0.61 8.58 10.40
CA LEU A 109 0.97 9.88 9.84
C LEU A 109 -0.19 10.88 9.88
N LEU A 110 -1.41 10.42 9.57
CA LEU A 110 -2.63 11.21 9.67
C LEU A 110 -2.98 11.57 11.13
N ALA A 111 -2.60 10.72 12.10
CA ALA A 111 -2.74 10.94 13.53
C ALA A 111 -1.53 11.66 14.16
N ASN A 112 -0.86 12.53 13.40
CA ASN A 112 0.32 13.29 13.85
C ASN A 112 1.42 12.40 14.45
N GLN A 113 1.74 11.29 13.77
CA GLN A 113 2.75 10.31 14.16
C GLN A 113 2.44 9.55 15.47
N THR A 114 1.19 9.57 15.93
CA THR A 114 0.75 8.78 17.10
C THR A 114 0.23 7.41 16.67
N ASN A 115 0.71 6.35 17.31
CA ASN A 115 0.30 4.99 17.00
C ASN A 115 -0.97 4.58 17.78
N TRP A 116 -2.07 4.39 17.05
CA TRP A 116 -3.38 3.98 17.55
C TRP A 116 -3.78 2.57 17.11
N LEU A 117 -2.82 1.77 16.66
CA LEU A 117 -3.06 0.39 16.26
C LEU A 117 -3.18 -0.49 17.50
N THR A 118 -3.95 -1.57 17.36
CA THR A 118 -4.09 -2.63 18.36
C THR A 118 -3.78 -3.98 17.74
N SER A 119 -3.39 -4.94 18.56
CA SER A 119 -3.18 -6.31 18.11
C SER A 119 -4.47 -6.96 17.64
N CYS A 120 -4.40 -7.65 16.51
CA CYS A 120 -5.52 -8.41 15.93
C CYS A 120 -5.03 -9.71 15.28
N SER A 121 -5.96 -10.60 14.96
CA SER A 121 -5.67 -11.95 14.45
C SER A 121 -6.20 -12.15 13.03
N CYS A 122 -5.43 -11.68 12.04
CA CYS A 122 -5.76 -11.76 10.62
C CYS A 122 -4.57 -12.25 9.78
N GLN A 123 -4.14 -13.49 10.00
CA GLN A 123 -3.05 -14.10 9.23
C GLN A 123 -3.58 -15.22 8.35
N ASP A 124 -3.41 -15.06 7.03
CA ASP A 124 -3.85 -16.03 6.01
C ASP A 124 -5.36 -16.31 6.10
N VAL A 125 -6.16 -15.24 5.99
CA VAL A 125 -7.63 -15.29 5.96
C VAL A 125 -8.17 -14.40 4.84
N ALA A 126 -9.27 -14.81 4.21
CA ALA A 126 -9.98 -13.99 3.22
C ALA A 126 -11.36 -13.57 3.73
N TYR A 127 -11.73 -12.31 3.49
CA TYR A 127 -13.00 -11.74 3.92
C TYR A 127 -13.76 -11.07 2.77
N PRO A 128 -15.11 -11.07 2.81
CA PRO A 128 -15.89 -9.99 2.20
C PRO A 128 -15.65 -8.68 2.95
N LEU A 129 -16.16 -7.55 2.46
CA LEU A 129 -16.11 -6.25 3.13
C LEU A 129 -17.47 -5.90 3.73
N VAL A 130 -17.47 -5.47 4.99
CA VAL A 130 -18.64 -4.80 5.57
C VAL A 130 -18.56 -3.33 5.19
N LEU A 131 -19.16 -2.97 4.07
CA LEU A 131 -19.15 -1.58 3.57
C LEU A 131 -19.95 -0.65 4.51
N SER A 132 -19.47 0.59 4.68
CA SER A 132 -20.20 1.62 5.43
C SER A 132 -21.51 1.99 4.72
N ALA A 133 -22.44 2.66 5.42
CA ALA A 133 -23.72 3.03 4.81
C ALA A 133 -23.58 4.08 3.68
N ASP A 134 -22.48 4.83 3.66
CA ASP A 134 -22.24 5.95 2.77
C ASP A 134 -20.99 5.77 1.89
N PHE A 135 -20.50 4.54 1.74
CA PHE A 135 -19.32 4.21 0.92
C PHE A 135 -19.42 4.74 -0.52
N GLU A 136 -20.62 4.81 -1.09
CA GLU A 136 -20.88 5.30 -2.45
C GLU A 136 -20.56 6.79 -2.64
N LYS A 137 -20.45 7.56 -1.54
CA LYS A 137 -20.05 8.98 -1.57
C LYS A 137 -18.54 9.17 -1.64
N SER A 138 -17.78 8.10 -1.39
CA SER A 138 -16.31 8.13 -1.39
C SER A 138 -15.76 8.34 -2.80
N ARG A 139 -14.49 8.75 -2.90
CA ARG A 139 -13.74 8.76 -4.17
C ARG A 139 -13.36 7.36 -4.61
N MET A 140 -12.98 6.51 -3.66
CA MET A 140 -12.51 5.15 -3.92
C MET A 140 -13.58 4.25 -4.57
N PHE A 141 -14.85 4.46 -4.26
CA PHE A 141 -15.97 3.74 -4.87
C PHE A 141 -16.68 4.54 -5.96
N GLN A 142 -16.03 5.56 -6.53
CA GLN A 142 -16.51 6.19 -7.76
C GLN A 142 -16.31 5.23 -8.94
N ASN A 143 -17.23 5.27 -9.90
CA ASN A 143 -17.16 4.47 -11.13
C ASN A 143 -17.16 2.95 -10.90
N ILE A 144 -17.93 2.49 -9.90
CA ILE A 144 -18.24 1.08 -9.73
C ILE A 144 -18.74 0.49 -11.07
N PRO A 145 -18.20 -0.66 -11.51
CA PRO A 145 -18.50 -1.19 -12.84
C PRO A 145 -19.91 -1.80 -12.93
N SER A 146 -20.46 -2.31 -11.83
CA SER A 146 -21.82 -2.85 -11.76
C SER A 146 -22.27 -3.09 -10.32
N ASP A 147 -23.57 -3.22 -10.07
CA ASP A 147 -24.13 -3.60 -8.77
C ASP A 147 -23.65 -4.99 -8.31
N ASN A 148 -23.38 -5.89 -9.26
CA ASN A 148 -22.83 -7.21 -8.96
C ASN A 148 -21.45 -7.11 -8.31
N PHE A 149 -20.62 -6.15 -8.72
CA PHE A 149 -19.30 -5.93 -8.10
C PHE A 149 -19.43 -5.60 -6.61
N ILE A 150 -20.38 -4.73 -6.24
CA ILE A 150 -20.64 -4.41 -4.82
C ILE A 150 -21.21 -5.62 -4.07
N THR A 151 -22.08 -6.39 -4.72
CA THR A 151 -22.62 -7.63 -4.15
C THR A 151 -21.48 -8.61 -3.85
N ASP A 152 -20.54 -8.77 -4.78
CA ASP A 152 -19.37 -9.64 -4.61
C ASP A 152 -18.47 -9.17 -3.46
N LEU A 153 -18.16 -7.87 -3.39
CA LEU A 153 -17.41 -7.31 -2.27
C LEU A 153 -18.08 -7.59 -0.92
N LYS A 154 -19.41 -7.47 -0.83
CA LYS A 154 -20.17 -7.66 0.42
C LYS A 154 -20.34 -9.12 0.83
N THR A 155 -20.28 -10.06 -0.10
CA THR A 155 -20.73 -11.45 0.15
C THR A 155 -19.68 -12.51 -0.09
N LYS A 156 -18.65 -12.24 -0.90
CA LYS A 156 -17.61 -13.21 -1.26
C LYS A 156 -16.28 -12.89 -0.57
N PRO A 157 -15.47 -13.91 -0.22
CA PRO A 157 -14.16 -13.71 0.40
C PRO A 157 -13.12 -13.24 -0.63
N VAL A 158 -13.18 -11.97 -1.03
CA VAL A 158 -12.36 -11.40 -2.12
C VAL A 158 -11.15 -10.60 -1.65
N THR A 159 -10.97 -10.43 -0.33
CA THR A 159 -9.89 -9.62 0.25
C THR A 159 -8.92 -10.45 1.09
N ALA A 160 -7.66 -10.53 0.68
CA ALA A 160 -6.61 -11.26 1.38
C ALA A 160 -6.07 -10.47 2.59
N ASN A 161 -6.06 -11.07 3.78
CA ASN A 161 -5.62 -10.43 5.02
C ASN A 161 -4.41 -11.14 5.65
N PHE A 162 -3.34 -10.39 5.89
CA PHE A 162 -2.04 -10.86 6.40
C PHE A 162 -1.42 -9.86 7.37
N HIS A 163 -2.15 -9.50 8.43
CA HIS A 163 -1.75 -8.48 9.40
C HIS A 163 -1.96 -8.94 10.85
N LYS A 164 -1.25 -8.29 11.76
CA LYS A 164 -1.30 -8.54 13.22
C LYS A 164 -1.62 -7.28 14.02
N GLN A 165 -1.73 -6.15 13.34
CA GLN A 165 -2.06 -4.86 13.90
C GLN A 165 -3.22 -4.29 13.09
N CYS A 166 -4.18 -3.70 13.79
CA CYS A 166 -5.42 -3.22 13.21
C CYS A 166 -5.76 -1.86 13.82
N LEU A 167 -6.41 -1.01 13.03
CA LEU A 167 -7.05 0.21 13.52
C LEU A 167 -8.53 -0.08 13.80
N THR A 168 -9.01 0.11 15.02
CA THR A 168 -10.43 -0.08 15.34
C THR A 168 -11.23 1.21 15.14
N PRO A 169 -12.54 1.15 14.86
CA PRO A 169 -13.38 2.36 14.79
C PRO A 169 -13.36 3.18 16.09
N GLU A 170 -13.24 2.52 17.26
CA GLU A 170 -13.11 3.19 18.55
C GLU A 170 -11.80 3.99 18.61
N ASN A 171 -10.69 3.42 18.16
CA ASN A 171 -9.40 4.11 18.09
C ASN A 171 -9.41 5.24 17.04
N VAL A 172 -10.14 5.10 15.93
CA VAL A 172 -10.36 6.20 14.98
C VAL A 172 -11.04 7.39 15.66
N THR A 173 -12.07 7.12 16.45
CA THR A 173 -12.79 8.17 17.18
C THR A 173 -11.92 8.78 18.29
N ALA A 174 -11.25 7.94 19.10
CA ALA A 174 -10.44 8.39 20.22
C ALA A 174 -9.22 9.23 19.80
N SER A 175 -8.65 8.92 18.63
CA SER A 175 -7.51 9.66 18.05
C SER A 175 -7.90 10.96 17.35
N GLY A 176 -9.19 11.19 17.10
CA GLY A 176 -9.67 12.28 16.25
C GLY A 176 -9.46 12.04 14.74
N LEU A 177 -9.07 10.84 14.35
CA LEU A 177 -8.96 10.44 12.93
C LEU A 177 -10.31 10.44 12.23
N ASP A 178 -11.42 10.32 12.97
CA ASP A 178 -12.80 10.44 12.45
C ASP A 178 -13.05 11.75 11.68
N LYS A 179 -12.28 12.81 11.95
CA LYS A 179 -12.29 14.08 11.22
C LYS A 179 -11.37 14.11 10.00
N ALA A 180 -10.42 13.18 9.93
CA ALA A 180 -9.40 13.11 8.88
C ALA A 180 -9.71 12.04 7.82
N ILE A 181 -10.38 10.95 8.20
CA ILE A 181 -10.66 9.80 7.32
C ILE A 181 -12.13 9.42 7.27
N HIS A 182 -12.58 9.02 6.08
CA HIS A 182 -13.85 8.34 5.84
C HIS A 182 -13.63 6.83 5.89
N ILE A 183 -14.20 6.16 6.89
CA ILE A 183 -14.20 4.68 6.97
C ILE A 183 -15.17 4.15 5.90
N LEU A 184 -14.65 3.36 4.97
CA LEU A 184 -15.41 2.81 3.85
C LEU A 184 -15.81 1.36 4.07
N SER A 185 -15.02 0.62 4.85
CA SER A 185 -15.39 -0.73 5.29
C SER A 185 -14.73 -1.13 6.59
N THR A 186 -15.37 -2.07 7.27
CA THR A 186 -14.79 -2.78 8.41
C THR A 186 -14.83 -4.29 8.19
N ASN A 187 -14.11 -5.00 9.04
CA ASN A 187 -14.12 -6.44 9.16
C ASN A 187 -13.99 -6.85 10.62
N LYS A 188 -14.25 -8.13 10.91
CA LYS A 188 -13.96 -8.72 12.22
C LYS A 188 -12.84 -9.74 12.06
N ASP A 189 -11.87 -9.69 12.97
CA ASP A 189 -10.81 -10.69 13.02
C ASP A 189 -11.37 -12.05 13.51
N VAL A 190 -10.53 -13.09 13.55
CA VAL A 190 -10.97 -14.44 13.97
C VAL A 190 -11.45 -14.51 15.42
N ASN A 191 -11.14 -13.51 16.26
CA ASN A 191 -11.58 -13.39 17.64
C ASN A 191 -12.77 -12.42 17.81
N GLY A 192 -13.27 -11.84 16.72
CA GLY A 192 -14.40 -10.93 16.73
C GLY A 192 -14.07 -9.44 16.92
N LEU A 193 -12.78 -9.07 16.97
CA LEU A 193 -12.36 -7.67 17.04
C LEU A 193 -12.77 -6.94 15.74
N ASN A 194 -13.58 -5.89 15.85
CA ASN A 194 -13.96 -5.06 14.72
C ASN A 194 -12.82 -4.10 14.36
N PHE A 195 -12.43 -4.06 13.09
CA PHE A 195 -11.35 -3.22 12.60
C PHE A 195 -11.71 -2.55 11.27
N VAL A 196 -11.14 -1.37 11.03
CA VAL A 196 -11.23 -0.66 9.76
C VAL A 196 -10.43 -1.41 8.71
N SER A 197 -11.08 -1.82 7.63
CA SER A 197 -10.42 -2.53 6.54
C SER A 197 -10.17 -1.65 5.32
N THR A 198 -10.89 -0.55 5.16
CA THR A 198 -10.66 0.43 4.09
C THR A 198 -11.06 1.84 4.53
N TYR A 199 -10.22 2.83 4.23
CA TYR A 199 -10.53 4.25 4.42
C TYR A 199 -9.96 5.10 3.28
N GLU A 200 -10.49 6.32 3.16
CA GLU A 200 -9.86 7.41 2.42
C GLU A 200 -9.78 8.67 3.28
N ALA A 201 -8.78 9.52 3.09
CA ALA A 201 -8.74 10.81 3.78
C ALA A 201 -9.77 11.78 3.21
N TYR A 202 -10.41 12.62 4.03
CA TYR A 202 -11.39 13.59 3.52
C TYR A 202 -10.73 14.66 2.64
N LYS A 203 -9.64 15.25 3.15
CA LYS A 203 -8.98 16.42 2.53
C LYS A 203 -8.01 16.05 1.41
N TYR A 204 -7.27 14.96 1.58
CA TYR A 204 -6.17 14.58 0.70
C TYR A 204 -6.52 13.32 -0.10
N PRO A 205 -5.98 13.12 -1.31
CA PRO A 205 -6.16 11.89 -2.09
C PRO A 205 -5.31 10.73 -1.54
N PHE A 206 -5.51 10.44 -0.26
CA PHE A 206 -4.80 9.39 0.47
C PHE A 206 -5.78 8.25 0.76
N TYR A 207 -5.35 7.03 0.44
CA TYR A 207 -6.18 5.84 0.40
C TYR A 207 -5.52 4.72 1.19
N GLY A 208 -6.28 4.03 2.01
CA GLY A 208 -5.79 2.91 2.81
C GLY A 208 -6.65 1.67 2.63
N VAL A 209 -6.00 0.53 2.36
CA VAL A 209 -6.59 -0.81 2.50
C VAL A 209 -5.76 -1.65 3.46
N GLN A 210 -6.39 -2.22 4.50
CA GLN A 210 -5.70 -3.12 5.43
C GLN A 210 -5.40 -4.49 4.80
N TRP A 211 -6.20 -4.86 3.79
CA TRP A 211 -6.09 -6.09 3.02
C TRP A 211 -5.25 -5.89 1.74
N HIS A 212 -4.90 -6.99 1.07
CA HIS A 212 -3.92 -7.03 -0.01
C HIS A 212 -4.57 -7.28 -1.40
N PRO A 213 -4.99 -6.24 -2.13
CA PRO A 213 -5.57 -6.41 -3.47
C PRO A 213 -4.58 -7.04 -4.46
N GLU A 214 -3.27 -6.79 -4.32
CA GLU A 214 -2.24 -7.25 -5.25
C GLU A 214 -2.07 -8.78 -5.24
N LYS A 215 -2.39 -9.42 -4.11
CA LYS A 215 -2.16 -10.87 -3.93
C LYS A 215 -3.06 -11.72 -4.80
N ASN A 216 -4.31 -11.30 -5.01
CA ASN A 216 -5.33 -12.07 -5.73
C ASN A 216 -4.87 -12.47 -7.15
N ASN A 217 -4.10 -11.61 -7.81
CA ASN A 217 -3.64 -11.83 -9.19
C ASN A 217 -2.25 -12.46 -9.25
N PHE A 218 -1.38 -12.17 -8.27
CA PHE A 218 0.06 -12.32 -8.45
C PHE A 218 0.77 -13.19 -7.42
N GLU A 219 0.15 -13.58 -6.31
CA GLU A 219 0.80 -14.38 -5.27
C GLU A 219 0.20 -15.77 -5.13
N TRP A 220 1.00 -16.81 -5.40
CA TRP A 220 0.54 -18.19 -5.56
C TRP A 220 1.28 -19.19 -4.66
N LYS A 221 1.95 -18.71 -3.61
CA LYS A 221 2.70 -19.58 -2.70
C LYS A 221 1.77 -20.56 -2.00
N THR A 222 2.05 -21.86 -2.11
CA THR A 222 1.21 -22.94 -1.59
C THR A 222 1.04 -22.93 -0.06
N GLN A 223 1.89 -22.19 0.65
CA GLN A 223 1.79 -21.99 2.09
C GLN A 223 0.70 -20.99 2.49
N SER A 224 0.29 -20.10 1.58
CA SER A 224 -0.79 -19.13 1.80
C SER A 224 -2.07 -19.68 1.19
N LYS A 225 -2.91 -20.31 2.03
CA LYS A 225 -4.06 -21.09 1.55
C LYS A 225 -5.30 -20.24 1.32
N SER A 226 -5.33 -19.04 1.90
CA SER A 226 -6.52 -18.19 1.90
C SER A 226 -6.40 -17.01 0.94
N ILE A 227 -5.40 -16.96 0.07
CA ILE A 227 -5.38 -15.94 -1.00
C ILE A 227 -6.49 -16.28 -2.01
N PRO A 228 -7.48 -15.38 -2.21
CA PRO A 228 -8.58 -15.67 -3.12
C PRO A 228 -8.15 -15.42 -4.56
N HIS A 229 -8.30 -16.46 -5.39
CA HIS A 229 -8.02 -16.43 -6.84
C HIS A 229 -9.28 -16.57 -7.70
N THR A 230 -10.46 -16.32 -7.12
CA THR A 230 -11.71 -16.34 -7.90
C THR A 230 -11.75 -15.15 -8.86
N GLN A 231 -12.62 -15.22 -9.88
CA GLN A 231 -12.78 -14.14 -10.84
C GLN A 231 -13.15 -12.81 -10.17
N GLU A 232 -13.99 -12.84 -9.14
CA GLU A 232 -14.42 -11.67 -8.38
C GLU A 232 -13.29 -11.05 -7.56
N ALA A 233 -12.41 -11.89 -7.00
CA ALA A 233 -11.20 -11.42 -6.31
C ALA A 233 -10.22 -10.76 -7.29
N ILE A 234 -10.07 -11.31 -8.49
CA ILE A 234 -9.25 -10.73 -9.55
C ILE A 234 -9.82 -9.38 -10.02
N PHE A 235 -11.14 -9.31 -10.22
CA PHE A 235 -11.82 -8.06 -10.59
C PHE A 235 -11.72 -7.01 -9.47
N THR A 236 -11.79 -7.43 -8.20
CA THR A 236 -11.54 -6.56 -7.04
C THR A 236 -10.15 -5.95 -7.13
N SER A 237 -9.11 -6.76 -7.36
CA SER A 237 -7.74 -6.26 -7.55
C SER A 237 -7.64 -5.23 -8.68
N GLN A 238 -8.17 -5.56 -9.86
CA GLN A 238 -8.15 -4.69 -11.04
C GLN A 238 -8.86 -3.37 -10.81
N PHE A 239 -10.03 -3.38 -10.15
CA PHE A 239 -10.78 -2.17 -9.85
C PHE A 239 -9.96 -1.19 -9.01
N PHE A 240 -9.38 -1.65 -7.89
CA PHE A 240 -8.63 -0.76 -7.01
C PHE A 240 -7.30 -0.30 -7.62
N ALA A 241 -6.66 -1.13 -8.46
CA ALA A 241 -5.52 -0.69 -9.26
C ALA A 241 -5.90 0.46 -10.20
N ASN A 242 -6.99 0.30 -10.96
CA ASN A 242 -7.49 1.30 -11.89
C ASN A 242 -7.91 2.58 -11.18
N MET A 243 -8.57 2.46 -10.03
CA MET A 243 -8.94 3.59 -9.19
C MET A 243 -7.69 4.39 -8.81
N PHE A 244 -6.70 3.75 -8.19
CA PHE A 244 -5.50 4.46 -7.73
C PHE A 244 -4.68 5.05 -8.89
N VAL A 245 -4.48 4.33 -9.99
CA VAL A 245 -3.78 4.89 -11.16
C VAL A 245 -4.62 5.99 -11.84
N GLY A 246 -5.95 5.96 -11.71
CA GLY A 246 -6.81 7.09 -12.07
C GLY A 246 -6.47 8.36 -11.29
N GLU A 247 -6.16 8.23 -10.00
CA GLU A 247 -5.78 9.34 -9.13
C GLU A 247 -4.40 9.92 -9.47
N THR A 248 -3.45 9.08 -9.87
CA THR A 248 -2.09 9.55 -10.23
C THR A 248 -2.06 10.34 -11.54
N ARG A 249 -3.08 10.22 -12.40
CA ARG A 249 -3.21 11.02 -13.64
C ARG A 249 -3.59 12.48 -13.40
N LYS A 250 -3.89 12.88 -12.15
CA LYS A 250 -4.43 14.20 -11.80
C LYS A 250 -3.36 15.26 -11.48
N ASN A 251 -2.08 14.96 -11.66
CA ASN A 251 -0.99 15.94 -11.66
C ASN A 251 -0.15 15.86 -12.93
N SER A 252 0.71 16.86 -13.10
CA SER A 252 1.64 16.99 -14.23
C SER A 252 3.11 16.78 -13.82
N HIS A 253 3.36 16.08 -12.71
CA HIS A 253 4.72 15.72 -12.32
C HIS A 253 5.39 14.90 -13.43
N LYS A 254 6.69 15.12 -13.61
CA LYS A 254 7.48 14.40 -14.60
C LYS A 254 8.96 14.54 -14.28
N PHE A 255 9.73 13.55 -14.72
CA PHE A 255 11.19 13.67 -14.72
C PHE A 255 11.64 14.85 -15.59
N TYR A 256 12.83 15.38 -15.26
CA TYR A 256 13.42 16.50 -15.99
C TYR A 256 13.66 16.18 -17.47
N ASN A 257 14.03 14.93 -17.78
CA ASN A 257 14.18 14.43 -19.15
C ASN A 257 13.95 12.91 -19.21
N ASP A 258 13.84 12.38 -20.43
CA ASP A 258 13.58 10.97 -20.70
C ASP A 258 14.71 10.05 -20.19
N GLU A 259 15.97 10.49 -20.24
CA GLU A 259 17.10 9.69 -19.76
C GLU A 259 17.02 9.46 -18.24
N ALA A 260 16.67 10.50 -17.47
CA ALA A 260 16.49 10.41 -16.03
C ALA A 260 15.29 9.52 -15.68
N GLU A 261 14.21 9.59 -16.46
CA GLU A 261 13.07 8.68 -16.32
C GLU A 261 13.51 7.23 -16.57
N ASP A 262 14.11 6.95 -17.72
CA ASP A 262 14.53 5.61 -18.13
C ASP A 262 15.50 4.93 -17.17
N LYS A 263 16.35 5.70 -16.49
CA LYS A 263 17.26 5.19 -15.45
C LYS A 263 16.55 4.91 -14.12
N SER A 264 15.42 5.56 -13.88
CA SER A 264 14.68 5.46 -12.61
C SER A 264 13.62 4.35 -12.62
N LEU A 265 13.25 3.82 -13.79
CA LEU A 265 12.20 2.81 -13.92
C LEU A 265 12.60 1.45 -13.33
N ILE A 266 11.61 0.73 -12.80
CA ILE A 266 11.77 -0.64 -12.29
C ILE A 266 12.30 -1.61 -13.36
N ASN A 267 12.12 -1.30 -14.65
CA ASN A 267 12.64 -2.07 -15.79
C ASN A 267 14.18 -2.22 -15.78
N ARG A 268 14.90 -1.39 -15.03
CA ARG A 268 16.36 -1.48 -14.84
C ARG A 268 16.76 -2.48 -13.75
N TYR A 269 15.80 -3.06 -13.05
CA TYR A 269 16.01 -3.99 -11.96
C TYR A 269 15.52 -5.39 -12.34
N HIS A 270 16.13 -6.41 -11.74
CA HIS A 270 15.70 -7.79 -11.89
C HIS A 270 14.97 -8.25 -10.62
N SER A 271 13.91 -9.04 -10.81
CA SER A 271 13.25 -9.75 -9.72
C SER A 271 14.02 -11.03 -9.37
N TYR A 272 13.86 -11.46 -8.13
CA TYR A 272 14.41 -12.69 -7.58
C TYR A 272 13.28 -13.57 -7.08
N PHE A 273 13.30 -14.85 -7.46
CA PHE A 273 12.46 -15.86 -6.83
C PHE A 273 12.89 -16.06 -5.39
N THR A 274 11.90 -16.31 -4.52
CA THR A 274 12.17 -16.50 -3.09
C THR A 274 11.65 -17.84 -2.63
N ASP A 275 12.39 -18.47 -1.72
CA ASP A 275 11.97 -19.75 -1.18
C ASP A 275 10.73 -19.59 -0.31
N ALA A 276 9.91 -20.62 -0.25
CA ALA A 276 8.70 -20.67 0.54
C ALA A 276 8.91 -20.36 2.04
N SER A 277 10.07 -20.73 2.60
CA SER A 277 10.41 -20.52 4.01
C SER A 277 10.80 -19.09 4.36
N ASN A 278 11.07 -18.25 3.35
CA ASN A 278 11.77 -16.98 3.55
C ASN A 278 10.83 -15.78 3.52
N THR A 279 9.71 -15.88 2.80
CA THR A 279 8.71 -14.81 2.66
C THR A 279 7.39 -15.34 2.07
N SER A 280 6.30 -14.59 2.22
CA SER A 280 4.98 -14.91 1.63
C SER A 280 4.82 -14.44 0.18
N PHE A 281 5.83 -13.81 -0.40
CA PHE A 281 5.83 -13.35 -1.80
C PHE A 281 6.59 -14.32 -2.71
N THR A 282 6.15 -14.54 -3.94
CA THR A 282 6.81 -15.43 -4.91
C THR A 282 8.10 -14.81 -5.44
N GLU A 283 7.99 -13.56 -5.89
CA GLU A 283 9.07 -12.80 -6.50
C GLU A 283 9.22 -11.45 -5.81
N VAL A 284 10.46 -11.01 -5.64
CA VAL A 284 10.79 -9.71 -5.01
C VAL A 284 11.88 -9.00 -5.80
N TYR A 285 11.84 -7.68 -5.82
CA TYR A 285 12.98 -6.84 -6.17
C TYR A 285 13.76 -6.55 -4.90
N LEU A 286 15.09 -6.64 -4.97
CA LEU A 286 16.00 -6.48 -3.85
C LEU A 286 16.93 -5.31 -4.14
N PHE A 287 17.25 -4.53 -3.11
CA PHE A 287 18.04 -3.31 -3.26
C PHE A 287 19.09 -3.18 -2.16
N HIS A 288 20.23 -2.62 -2.54
CA HIS A 288 21.26 -2.10 -1.65
C HIS A 288 21.09 -0.57 -1.52
N ASN A 289 21.41 0.00 -0.37
CA ASN A 289 21.41 1.43 -0.09
C ASN A 289 22.43 2.21 -0.92
N ASN A 290 23.34 1.54 -1.64
CA ASN A 290 24.27 2.18 -2.57
C ASN A 290 23.77 2.16 -4.01
N ASP A 291 22.64 1.49 -4.30
CA ASP A 291 22.05 1.50 -5.65
C ASP A 291 21.67 2.95 -5.98
N MET A 292 22.33 3.57 -6.97
CA MET A 292 22.01 4.95 -7.35
C MET A 292 20.94 4.97 -8.43
N ASN A 293 19.83 5.67 -8.16
CA ASN A 293 18.86 6.07 -9.17
C ASN A 293 19.23 7.47 -9.71
N TRP A 294 20.39 7.61 -10.35
CA TRP A 294 20.74 8.77 -11.20
C TRP A 294 22.05 8.55 -11.96
#